data_AF-A0A536T5B8-F1
#
_entry.id   AF-A0A536T5B8-F1
#
_cell.length_a   1.000
_cell.length_b   1.000
_cell.length_c   1.000
_cell.angle_alpha   90.00
_cell.angle_beta   90.00
_cell.angle_gamma   90.00
#
_symmetry.space_group_name_H-M   'P 1'
#
loop_
_entity.id
_entity.type
_entity.pdbx_description
1 polymer ?
#
loop_
_entity_poly.entity_id
_entity_poly.type
_entity_poly.pdbx_seq_one_letter_code
_entity_poly.pdbx_strand_id
1 'polypeptide(L)' 'MIWMAALFSAPSLAADDAATRKDLTAVIALHGLPCGEVVSVKTQGDNDHIVTCKDGNRYHVFLNSTGRVVAEKQ' A
#
# COMPACT_ATOMS: atom_id res chain seq x y z
N MET A 1 21.65 12.76 -40.05
CA MET A 1 20.46 12.97 -39.21
C MET A 1 20.50 11.93 -38.10
N ILE A 2 21.13 12.29 -36.98
CA ILE A 2 21.38 11.38 -35.86
C ILE A 2 20.09 11.28 -35.04
N TRP A 3 19.48 10.09 -35.07
CA TRP A 3 18.28 9.74 -34.33
C TRP A 3 18.69 9.39 -32.89
N MET A 4 18.54 10.33 -31.97
CA MET A 4 18.61 10.04 -30.54
C MET A 4 17.33 9.31 -30.12
N ALA A 5 17.41 7.99 -30.03
CA ALA A 5 16.40 7.18 -29.35
C ALA A 5 16.58 7.38 -27.84
N ALA A 6 15.76 8.25 -27.24
CA ALA A 6 15.65 8.36 -25.80
C ALA A 6 14.95 7.10 -25.26
N LEU A 7 15.75 6.18 -24.70
CA LEU A 7 15.27 5.08 -23.88
C LEU A 7 14.76 5.68 -22.57
N PHE A 8 13.47 6.00 -22.52
CA PHE A 8 12.80 6.29 -21.25
C PHE A 8 12.68 4.98 -20.47
N SER A 9 13.62 4.77 -19.56
CA SER A 9 13.48 3.80 -18.48
C SER A 9 12.28 4.22 -17.63
N ALA A 10 11.10 3.62 -17.89
CA ALA A 10 9.94 3.80 -17.05
C ALA A 10 10.29 3.27 -15.64
N PRO A 11 10.02 4.04 -14.57
CA PRO A 11 10.26 3.56 -13.22
C PRO A 11 9.36 2.34 -12.98
N SER A 12 9.99 1.26 -12.54
CA SER A 12 9.34 0.00 -12.19
C SER A 12 8.39 0.22 -11.01
N LEU A 13 7.12 0.52 -11.27
CA LEU A 13 6.07 0.69 -10.26
C LEU A 13 5.95 -0.51 -9.30
N ALA A 14 6.42 -1.70 -9.71
CA ALA A 14 6.32 -2.93 -8.93
C ALA A 14 7.20 -3.00 -7.67
N ALA A 15 8.28 -2.21 -7.57
CA ALA A 15 9.14 -2.22 -6.38
C ALA A 15 8.52 -1.40 -5.22
N ASP A 16 7.81 -0.34 -5.56
CA ASP A 16 7.09 0.51 -4.60
C ASP A 16 5.98 -0.28 -3.90
N ASP A 17 5.21 -1.07 -4.66
CA ASP A 17 4.15 -1.92 -4.13
C ASP A 17 4.64 -2.88 -3.02
N ALA A 18 5.82 -3.47 -3.15
CA ALA A 18 6.34 -4.42 -2.17
C ALA A 18 6.77 -3.73 -0.86
N ALA A 19 7.36 -2.54 -0.95
CA ALA A 19 7.71 -1.74 0.22
C ALA A 19 6.44 -1.22 0.93
N THR A 20 5.51 -0.63 0.16
CA THR A 20 4.23 -0.14 0.68
C THR A 20 3.42 -1.26 1.35
N ARG A 21 3.42 -2.47 0.79
CA ARG A 21 2.76 -3.64 1.41
C ARG A 21 3.36 -4.00 2.75
N LYS A 22 4.68 -3.98 2.89
CA LYS A 22 5.35 -4.27 4.16
C LYS A 22 5.04 -3.21 5.20
N ASP A 23 5.09 -1.94 4.81
CA ASP A 23 4.79 -0.83 5.70
C ASP A 23 3.33 -0.87 6.18
N LEU A 24 2.38 -1.08 5.26
CA LEU A 24 0.96 -1.24 5.61
C LEU A 24 0.73 -2.46 6.49
N THR A 25 1.42 -3.58 6.23
CA THR A 25 1.35 -4.77 7.09
C THR A 25 1.81 -4.44 8.52
N ALA A 26 2.92 -3.70 8.66
CA ALA A 26 3.43 -3.27 9.96
C ALA A 26 2.46 -2.32 10.68
N VAL A 27 1.85 -1.37 9.98
CA VAL A 27 0.83 -0.47 10.54
C VAL A 27 -0.39 -1.25 11.04
N ILE A 28 -0.89 -2.21 10.26
CA ILE A 28 -2.03 -3.05 10.65
C ILE A 28 -1.67 -3.90 11.88
N ALA A 29 -0.45 -4.45 11.92
CA ALA A 29 0.04 -5.22 13.07
C ALA A 29 0.23 -4.36 14.34
N LEU A 30 0.67 -3.11 14.19
CA LEU A 30 0.77 -2.15 15.30
C LEU A 30 -0.60 -1.84 15.92
N HIS A 31 -1.66 -1.85 15.11
CA HIS A 31 -3.04 -1.73 15.57
C HIS A 31 -3.62 -3.04 16.15
N GLY A 32 -2.82 -4.11 16.23
CA GLY A 32 -3.21 -5.39 16.84
C GLY A 32 -4.14 -6.24 15.96
N LEU A 33 -4.25 -5.92 14.67
CA LEU A 33 -5.13 -6.63 13.75
C LEU A 33 -4.40 -7.86 13.16
N PRO A 34 -5.02 -9.05 13.16
CA PRO A 34 -4.43 -10.21 12.53
C PRO A 34 -4.59 -10.07 11.02
N CYS A 35 -3.51 -9.74 10.31
CA CYS A 35 -3.44 -9.72 8.85
C CYS A 35 -2.43 -10.74 8.32
N GLY A 36 -1.34 -10.95 9.06
CA GLY A 36 -0.22 -11.81 8.69
C GLY A 36 0.62 -11.20 7.56
N GLU A 37 0.04 -11.14 6.35
CA GLU A 37 0.67 -10.63 5.15
C GLU A 37 -0.38 -9.97 4.25
N VAL A 38 -0.10 -8.75 3.78
CA VAL A 38 -0.93 -8.09 2.78
C VAL A 38 -0.71 -8.73 1.41
N VAL A 39 -1.76 -9.31 0.84
CA VAL A 39 -1.76 -9.95 -0.49
C VAL A 39 -2.14 -8.98 -1.62
N SER A 40 -2.87 -7.91 -1.29
CA SER A 40 -3.27 -6.88 -2.26
C SER A 40 -3.46 -5.53 -1.56
N VAL A 41 -3.03 -4.46 -2.22
CA VAL A 41 -3.27 -3.08 -1.80
C VAL A 41 -4.03 -2.39 -2.91
N LYS A 42 -5.07 -1.66 -2.55
CA LYS A 42 -5.80 -0.76 -3.43
C LYS A 42 -5.72 0.63 -2.84
N THR A 43 -4.83 1.46 -3.40
CA THR A 43 -4.73 2.88 -3.05
C THR A 43 -5.93 3.63 -3.61
N GLN A 44 -6.70 4.27 -2.74
CA GLN A 44 -7.84 5.11 -3.14
C GLN A 44 -7.47 6.59 -3.19
N GLY A 45 -6.43 7.00 -2.46
CA GLY A 45 -5.92 8.36 -2.45
C GLY A 45 -4.63 8.46 -1.62
N ASP A 46 -4.17 9.69 -1.41
CA ASP A 46 -3.02 9.96 -0.57
C ASP A 46 -3.30 9.55 0.88
N ASN A 47 -2.55 8.57 1.39
CA ASN A 47 -2.73 7.98 2.72
C ASN A 47 -4.09 7.28 2.93
N ASP A 48 -4.78 6.86 1.85
CA ASP A 48 -5.98 6.01 1.91
C ASP A 48 -5.75 4.74 1.08
N HIS A 49 -5.68 3.60 1.78
CA HIS A 49 -5.39 2.30 1.21
C HIS A 49 -6.37 1.24 1.73
N ILE A 50 -7.01 0.51 0.81
CA ILE A 50 -7.72 -0.72 1.13
C ILE A 50 -6.75 -1.88 0.95
N VAL A 51 -6.48 -2.59 2.02
CA VAL A 51 -5.57 -3.71 2.07
C VAL A 51 -6.36 -5.00 2.22
N THR A 52 -6.01 -6.00 1.41
CA THR A 52 -6.51 -7.37 1.53
C THR A 52 -5.40 -8.23 2.07
N CYS A 53 -5.70 -8.92 3.15
CA CYS A 53 -4.76 -9.79 3.85
C CYS A 53 -4.91 -11.24 3.42
N LYS A 54 -3.86 -12.02 3.62
CA LYS A 54 -3.80 -13.44 3.23
C LYS A 54 -4.83 -14.31 3.94
N ASP A 55 -5.27 -13.87 5.12
CA ASP A 55 -6.34 -14.47 5.90
C ASP A 55 -7.74 -14.24 5.32
N GLY A 56 -7.86 -13.42 4.26
CA GLY A 56 -9.11 -13.04 3.62
C GLY A 56 -9.79 -11.80 4.23
N ASN A 57 -9.23 -11.22 5.30
CA ASN A 57 -9.75 -9.99 5.88
C ASN A 57 -9.33 -8.78 5.03
N ARG A 58 -10.22 -7.79 4.95
CA ARG A 58 -9.94 -6.49 4.35
C ARG A 58 -9.88 -5.42 5.42
N TYR A 59 -8.87 -4.57 5.32
CA TYR A 59 -8.68 -3.43 6.19
C TYR A 59 -8.61 -2.15 5.35
N HIS A 60 -9.19 -1.08 5.88
CA HIS A 60 -9.10 0.25 5.32
C HIS A 60 -8.16 1.06 6.20
N VAL A 61 -7.00 1.40 5.65
CA VAL A 61 -5.97 2.19 6.30
C VAL A 61 -6.08 3.61 5.77
N PHE A 62 -6.41 4.56 6.63
CA PHE A 62 -6.58 5.95 6.24
C PHE A 62 -6.02 6.92 7.28
N LEU A 63 -5.70 8.14 6.84
CA LEU A 63 -5.37 9.24 7.74
C LEU A 63 -6.66 9.88 8.26
N ASN A 64 -6.87 9.85 9.57
CA ASN A 64 -8.04 10.48 10.18
C ASN A 64 -7.89 12.02 10.26
N SER A 65 -8.97 12.70 10.66
CA SER A 65 -9.00 14.16 10.82
C SER A 65 -8.02 14.73 11.86
N THR A 66 -7.47 13.87 12.75
CA THR A 66 -6.45 14.23 13.74
C THR A 66 -5.02 14.02 13.24
N GLY A 67 -4.84 13.61 11.98
CA GLY A 67 -3.53 13.31 11.40
C GLY A 67 -2.92 11.99 11.88
N ARG A 68 -3.73 11.04 12.36
CA ARG A 68 -3.25 9.69 12.72
C ARG A 68 -3.67 8.67 11.68
N VAL A 69 -2.76 7.74 11.41
CA VAL A 69 -3.06 6.58 10.56
C VAL A 69 -3.88 5.58 11.38
N VAL A 70 -5.09 5.31 10.93
CA VAL A 70 -6.01 4.34 11.52
C VAL A 70 -6.21 3.19 10.54
N ALA A 71 -6.36 1.97 11.06
CA ALA A 71 -6.74 0.81 10.27
C ALA A 71 -8.04 0.24 10.82
N GLU A 72 -9.06 0.17 9.99
CA GLU A 72 -10.38 -0.36 10.35
C GLU A 72 -10.72 -1.56 9.48
N LYS A 73 -11.40 -2.55 10.04
CA LYS A 73 -11.85 -3.71 9.26
C LYS A 73 -13.08 -3.33 8.42
N GLN A 74 -13.07 -3.73 7.14
CA GLN A 74 -14.22 -3.61 6.22
C GLN A 74 -15.11 -4.85 6.29
#